data_AF-A0A5C5W5T7-F1
#
_entry.id   AF-A0A5C5W5T7-F1
#
_cell.length_a   1.000
_cell.length_b   1.000
_cell.length_c   1.000
_cell.angle_alpha   90.00
_cell.angle_beta   90.00
_cell.angle_gamma   90.00
#
_symmetry.space_group_name_H-M   'P 1'
#
loop_
_entity.id
_entity.type
_entity.pdbx_description
1 polymer ?
#
loop_
_entity_poly.entity_id
_entity_poly.type
_entity_poly.pdbx_seq_one_letter_code
_entity_poly.pdbx_strand_id
1 'polypeptide(L)'
;MELTRREFLGTGIGTFSVLSLSFYKLSEWAEGGQPSVAERAAEIPIIWMATGACTGCSVSLLNAASPTVRFALVGDILPGKRLALAYHATLMAASGESAQRVLERVVQEHSGGYVFVVDGATAIEDTGRFCSIGERDGDPVSGYSHVRDLGRNALATVAVGSCASFGGIPAAAPNPTNCIGVEALFHREHILNPIINIPGCPPHPDWIIGSIATLLLGGLEALKLDEHHRPAAFFSQLIHDNCPYRGHFERGEFAQRFGEHGCLVKLGCKGPLTKADCPIRRWNGGVNWCVQAGHPCIGCCEPGFPFEGSLFQPVQPVQLTFPGTYPATGKDSHRQADANTYAAVGMIGVAAFLGGVGVATAARKLQTEPAEFDEELEASPATKEARHERPQP
;
A
#
# COMPACT_ATOMS: atom_id res chain seq x y z
N MET A 1 -20.46 27.61 -24.33
CA MET A 1 -21.37 26.57 -24.86
C MET A 1 -22.06 25.97 -23.65
N GLU A 2 -23.31 26.34 -23.40
CA GLU A 2 -24.05 25.79 -22.25
C GLU A 2 -24.59 24.41 -22.64
N LEU A 3 -24.18 23.39 -21.89
CA LEU A 3 -24.67 22.02 -22.09
C LEU A 3 -26.13 21.94 -21.65
N THR A 4 -26.99 21.50 -22.56
CA THR A 4 -28.41 21.33 -22.24
C THR A 4 -28.59 20.13 -21.30
N ARG A 5 -29.65 20.15 -20.49
CA ARG A 5 -29.97 19.08 -19.52
C ARG A 5 -30.07 17.69 -20.18
N ARG A 6 -30.47 17.64 -21.46
CA ARG A 6 -30.58 16.40 -22.24
C ARG A 6 -29.21 15.88 -22.69
N GLU A 7 -28.29 16.77 -23.04
CA GLU A 7 -26.90 16.43 -23.34
C GLU A 7 -26.20 15.93 -22.08
N PHE A 8 -26.37 16.60 -20.93
CA PHE A 8 -25.80 16.14 -19.65
C PHE A 8 -26.27 14.73 -19.27
N LEU A 9 -27.57 14.44 -19.40
CA LEU A 9 -28.11 13.11 -19.13
C LEU A 9 -27.65 12.07 -20.17
N GLY A 10 -27.57 12.44 -21.45
CA GLY A 10 -27.05 11.58 -22.50
C GLY A 10 -25.58 11.21 -22.29
N THR A 11 -24.73 12.18 -21.95
CA THR A 11 -23.32 11.95 -21.65
C THR A 11 -23.16 11.17 -20.34
N GLY A 12 -23.96 11.46 -19.31
CA GLY A 12 -23.94 10.72 -18.04
C GLY A 12 -24.29 9.24 -18.20
N ILE A 13 -25.37 8.93 -18.93
CA ILE A 13 -25.81 7.55 -19.20
C ILE A 13 -24.83 6.83 -20.13
N GLY A 14 -24.29 7.52 -21.14
CA GLY A 14 -23.27 6.96 -22.04
C GLY A 14 -21.97 6.62 -21.30
N THR A 15 -21.53 7.49 -20.41
CA THR A 15 -20.30 7.27 -19.61
C THR A 15 -20.49 6.14 -18.59
N PHE A 16 -21.68 6.04 -17.97
CA PHE A 16 -22.00 4.94 -17.08
C PHE A 16 -22.06 3.59 -17.81
N SER A 17 -22.63 3.57 -19.01
CA SER A 17 -22.73 2.36 -19.83
C SER A 17 -21.35 1.88 -20.31
N VAL A 18 -20.45 2.80 -20.67
CA VAL A 18 -19.07 2.48 -21.06
C VAL A 18 -18.24 2.01 -19.86
N LEU A 19 -18.43 2.59 -18.68
CA LEU A 19 -17.82 2.09 -17.44
C LEU A 19 -18.34 0.70 -17.06
N SER A 20 -19.66 0.47 -17.13
CA SER A 20 -20.26 -0.86 -16.89
C SER A 20 -19.77 -1.91 -17.88
N LEU A 21 -19.68 -1.58 -19.18
CA LEU A 21 -19.11 -2.46 -20.20
C LEU A 21 -17.60 -2.70 -20.02
N SER A 22 -16.87 -1.76 -19.43
CA SER A 22 -15.45 -1.94 -19.09
C SER A 22 -15.27 -2.92 -17.92
N PHE A 23 -16.19 -2.92 -16.95
CA PHE A 23 -16.22 -3.94 -15.88
C PHE A 23 -16.57 -5.34 -16.41
N TYR A 24 -17.48 -5.45 -17.39
CA TYR A 24 -17.80 -6.73 -18.03
C TYR A 24 -16.68 -7.24 -18.97
N LYS A 25 -15.94 -6.36 -19.63
CA LYS A 25 -14.77 -6.77 -20.43
C LYS A 25 -13.54 -7.11 -19.58
N LEU A 26 -13.43 -6.57 -18.37
CA LEU A 26 -12.44 -7.02 -17.38
C LEU A 26 -12.69 -8.46 -16.94
N SER A 27 -13.94 -8.93 -16.87
CA SER A 27 -14.23 -10.34 -16.60
C SER A 27 -13.92 -11.27 -17.79
N GLU A 28 -14.10 -10.84 -19.04
CA GLU A 28 -13.76 -11.67 -20.22
C GLU A 28 -12.25 -11.76 -20.47
N TRP A 29 -11.46 -10.73 -20.13
CA TRP A 29 -9.99 -10.81 -20.17
C TRP A 29 -9.40 -11.75 -19.11
N ALA A 30 -10.16 -12.08 -18.06
CA ALA A 30 -9.77 -13.08 -17.07
C ALA A 30 -9.99 -14.53 -17.56
N GLU A 31 -10.71 -14.75 -18.67
CA GLU A 31 -11.05 -16.10 -19.15
C GLU A 31 -9.94 -16.76 -20.01
N GLY A 32 -8.87 -16.04 -20.35
CA GLY A 32 -7.73 -16.56 -21.13
C GLY A 32 -6.62 -17.20 -20.29
N GLY A 33 -6.59 -16.95 -18.98
CA GLY A 33 -5.66 -17.57 -18.03
C GLY A 33 -6.39 -18.62 -17.21
N GLN A 34 -5.80 -19.80 -17.02
CA GLN A 34 -6.32 -20.75 -16.04
C GLN A 34 -6.36 -20.05 -14.67
N PRO A 35 -7.52 -19.90 -14.02
CA PRO A 35 -7.57 -19.26 -12.72
C PRO A 35 -6.71 -20.04 -11.74
N SER A 36 -5.83 -19.33 -11.04
CA SER A 36 -4.98 -19.84 -9.97
C SER A 36 -5.82 -20.53 -8.89
N VAL A 37 -5.21 -21.41 -8.10
CA VAL A 37 -5.88 -22.10 -6.98
C VAL A 37 -6.56 -21.10 -6.01
N ALA A 38 -5.98 -19.91 -5.87
CA ALA A 38 -6.53 -18.80 -5.08
C ALA A 38 -7.83 -18.20 -5.67
N GLU A 39 -8.03 -18.29 -6.99
CA GLU A 39 -9.26 -17.83 -7.65
C GLU A 39 -10.40 -18.84 -7.52
N ARG A 40 -10.10 -20.13 -7.31
CA ARG A 40 -11.09 -21.22 -7.18
C ARG A 40 -11.56 -21.46 -5.75
N ALA A 41 -10.79 -21.07 -4.75
CA ALA A 41 -11.15 -21.28 -3.35
C ALA A 41 -12.15 -20.21 -2.86
N ALA A 42 -13.28 -20.65 -2.30
CA ALA A 42 -14.26 -19.77 -1.64
C ALA A 42 -13.66 -19.06 -0.40
N GLU A 43 -12.69 -19.71 0.26
CA GLU A 43 -11.96 -19.19 1.41
C GLU A 43 -10.50 -19.61 1.32
N ILE A 44 -9.58 -18.65 1.50
CA ILE A 44 -8.14 -18.93 1.58
C ILE A 44 -7.76 -18.85 3.06
N PRO A 45 -7.30 -19.96 3.68
CA PRO A 45 -6.90 -19.94 5.08
C PRO A 45 -5.68 -19.05 5.31
N ILE A 46 -5.71 -18.31 6.39
CA ILE A 46 -4.59 -17.53 6.91
C ILE A 46 -4.13 -18.19 8.21
N ILE A 47 -2.87 -18.61 8.22
CA ILE A 47 -2.18 -19.10 9.40
C ILE A 47 -1.28 -17.98 9.90
N TRP A 48 -1.64 -17.32 11.00
CA TRP A 48 -0.86 -16.26 11.62
C TRP A 48 -0.08 -16.79 12.82
N MET A 49 1.24 -16.82 12.68
CA MET A 49 2.13 -17.37 13.69
C MET A 49 3.01 -16.30 14.31
N ALA A 50 2.95 -16.22 15.64
CA ALA A 50 3.83 -15.35 16.42
C ALA A 50 5.06 -16.13 16.88
N THR A 51 6.25 -15.71 16.45
CA THR A 51 7.55 -16.24 16.89
C THR A 51 8.16 -15.34 17.98
N GLY A 52 9.35 -14.77 17.77
CA GLY A 52 9.94 -13.74 18.63
C GLY A 52 9.24 -12.38 18.47
N ALA A 53 7.96 -12.31 18.83
CA ALA A 53 7.08 -11.16 18.65
C ALA A 53 6.71 -10.48 19.99
N CYS A 54 6.24 -9.24 19.90
CA CYS A 54 5.68 -8.49 21.04
C CYS A 54 4.17 -8.34 20.97
N THR A 55 3.50 -9.00 20.01
CA THR A 55 2.06 -8.86 19.72
C THR A 55 1.65 -7.47 19.20
N GLY A 56 2.58 -6.52 19.09
CA GLY A 56 2.32 -5.16 18.60
C GLY A 56 1.79 -5.11 17.17
N CYS A 57 2.23 -6.03 16.30
CA CYS A 57 1.70 -6.14 14.92
C CYS A 57 0.24 -6.60 14.93
N SER A 58 -0.10 -7.59 15.75
CA SER A 58 -1.48 -8.04 15.95
C SER A 58 -2.37 -6.92 16.49
N VAL A 59 -1.93 -6.20 17.52
CA VAL A 59 -2.67 -5.04 18.06
C VAL A 59 -2.80 -3.92 17.03
N SER A 60 -1.78 -3.68 16.22
CA SER A 60 -1.84 -2.70 15.13
C SER A 60 -2.87 -3.09 14.08
N LEU A 61 -2.93 -4.37 13.70
CA LEU A 61 -3.99 -4.90 12.85
C LEU A 61 -5.36 -4.61 13.46
N LEU A 62 -5.58 -4.91 14.75
CA LEU A 62 -6.84 -4.65 15.48
C LEU A 62 -7.30 -3.17 15.43
N ASN A 63 -6.38 -2.23 15.20
CA ASN A 63 -6.68 -0.80 15.09
C ASN A 63 -7.13 -0.37 13.68
N ALA A 64 -7.37 -1.29 12.75
CA ALA A 64 -7.86 -0.96 11.41
C ALA A 64 -9.20 -0.22 11.45
N ALA A 65 -9.25 0.93 10.77
CA ALA A 65 -10.44 1.80 10.74
C ALA A 65 -11.35 1.53 9.53
N SER A 66 -10.79 1.29 8.35
CA SER A 66 -11.57 1.03 7.13
C SER A 66 -10.80 0.15 6.13
N PRO A 67 -11.20 -1.11 5.92
CA PRO A 67 -12.27 -1.81 6.66
C PRO A 67 -11.88 -2.01 8.14
N THR A 68 -12.89 -2.11 9.00
CA THR A 68 -12.64 -2.51 10.40
C THR A 68 -12.16 -3.96 10.46
N VAL A 69 -11.40 -4.34 11.49
CA VAL A 69 -10.99 -5.75 11.66
C VAL A 69 -12.17 -6.69 11.75
N ARG A 70 -13.28 -6.28 12.38
CA ARG A 70 -14.50 -7.09 12.38
C ARG A 70 -14.99 -7.37 10.96
N PHE A 71 -14.99 -6.36 10.09
CA PHE A 71 -15.36 -6.54 8.69
C PHE A 71 -14.34 -7.41 7.96
N ALA A 72 -13.04 -7.23 8.22
CA ALA A 72 -11.99 -8.04 7.60
C ALA A 72 -12.05 -9.52 8.01
N LEU A 73 -12.29 -9.82 9.29
CA LEU A 73 -12.27 -11.19 9.85
C LEU A 73 -13.61 -11.93 9.75
N VAL A 74 -14.73 -11.22 9.79
CA VAL A 74 -16.07 -11.83 9.85
C VAL A 74 -16.88 -11.53 8.58
N GLY A 75 -16.50 -10.50 7.83
CA GLY A 75 -17.18 -10.09 6.62
C GLY A 75 -16.62 -10.73 5.36
N ASP A 76 -17.43 -10.67 4.31
CA ASP A 76 -17.02 -10.91 2.94
C ASP A 76 -16.19 -9.70 2.48
N ILE A 77 -14.87 -9.88 2.27
CA ILE A 77 -14.05 -8.83 1.65
C ILE A 77 -14.50 -8.60 0.21
N LEU A 78 -14.92 -9.67 -0.47
CA LEU A 78 -15.72 -9.66 -1.68
C LEU A 78 -16.89 -10.64 -1.53
N PRO A 79 -17.99 -10.47 -2.28
CA PRO A 79 -19.08 -11.44 -2.31
C PRO A 79 -18.55 -12.87 -2.52
N GLY A 80 -18.68 -13.72 -1.48
CA GLY A 80 -18.21 -15.10 -1.53
C GLY A 80 -16.70 -15.33 -1.35
N LYS A 81 -15.91 -14.31 -0.97
CA LYS A 81 -14.50 -14.46 -0.54
C LYS A 81 -14.28 -13.87 0.85
N ARG A 82 -13.86 -14.71 1.80
CA ARG A 82 -13.58 -14.34 3.20
C ARG A 82 -12.12 -14.52 3.55
N LEU A 83 -11.60 -13.68 4.45
CA LEU A 83 -10.36 -13.98 5.17
C LEU A 83 -10.66 -15.02 6.24
N ALA A 84 -10.26 -16.26 6.01
CA ALA A 84 -10.39 -17.30 7.02
C ALA A 84 -9.14 -17.31 7.92
N LEU A 85 -9.13 -16.50 8.98
CA LEU A 85 -8.08 -16.54 10.01
C LEU A 85 -8.18 -17.87 10.79
N ALA A 86 -7.52 -18.90 10.27
CA ALA A 86 -7.67 -20.28 10.73
C ALA A 86 -6.83 -20.56 11.98
N TYR A 87 -5.70 -19.85 12.13
CA TYR A 87 -4.84 -19.95 13.31
C TYR A 87 -4.30 -18.55 13.66
N HIS A 88 -4.47 -18.16 14.93
CA HIS A 88 -3.88 -16.94 15.49
C HIS A 88 -3.90 -17.04 17.01
N ALA A 89 -2.74 -17.29 17.64
CA ALA A 89 -2.64 -17.62 19.06
C ALA A 89 -3.34 -16.62 20.01
N THR A 90 -3.39 -15.33 19.66
CA THR A 90 -4.05 -14.29 20.47
C THR A 90 -5.58 -14.20 20.31
N LEU A 91 -6.12 -14.55 19.13
CA LEU A 91 -7.51 -14.25 18.77
C LEU A 91 -8.38 -15.49 18.66
N MET A 92 -7.78 -16.67 18.46
CA MET A 92 -8.53 -17.92 18.28
C MET A 92 -9.14 -18.41 19.60
N ALA A 93 -10.27 -19.12 19.50
CA ALA A 93 -10.95 -19.67 20.67
C ALA A 93 -10.30 -20.96 21.21
N ALA A 94 -9.75 -21.79 20.33
CA ALA A 94 -9.08 -23.04 20.71
C ALA A 94 -7.71 -22.76 21.35
N SER A 95 -7.27 -23.62 22.25
CA SER A 95 -6.00 -23.47 22.98
C SER A 95 -5.28 -24.81 23.19
N GLY A 96 -3.99 -24.74 23.48
CA GLY A 96 -3.15 -25.92 23.68
C GLY A 96 -3.20 -26.91 22.51
N GLU A 97 -3.28 -28.19 22.82
CA GLU A 97 -3.35 -29.28 21.83
C GLU A 97 -4.51 -29.12 20.84
N SER A 98 -5.66 -28.57 21.28
CA SER A 98 -6.80 -28.35 20.38
C SER A 98 -6.49 -27.31 19.30
N ALA A 99 -5.71 -26.27 19.62
CA ALA A 99 -5.25 -25.30 18.64
C ALA A 99 -4.24 -25.92 17.66
N GLN A 100 -3.37 -26.81 18.17
CA GLN A 100 -2.41 -27.52 17.33
C GLN A 100 -3.11 -28.45 16.33
N ARG A 101 -4.13 -29.19 16.77
CA ARG A 101 -4.95 -30.03 15.88
C ARG A 101 -5.65 -29.21 14.79
N VAL A 102 -6.10 -27.99 15.11
CA VAL A 102 -6.66 -27.07 14.09
C VAL A 102 -5.60 -26.68 13.07
N LEU A 103 -4.40 -26.29 13.53
CA LEU A 103 -3.28 -25.97 12.63
C LEU A 103 -2.93 -27.14 11.71
N GLU A 104 -2.73 -28.33 12.27
CA GLU A 104 -2.36 -29.54 11.51
C GLU A 104 -3.43 -29.91 10.48
N ARG A 105 -4.71 -29.84 10.86
CA ARG A 105 -5.83 -30.07 9.96
C ARG A 105 -5.83 -29.08 8.79
N VAL A 106 -5.68 -27.79 9.07
CA VAL A 106 -5.68 -26.75 8.02
C VAL A 106 -4.52 -26.95 7.05
N VAL A 107 -3.33 -27.27 7.56
CA VAL A 107 -2.14 -27.54 6.72
C VAL A 107 -2.34 -28.79 5.86
N GLN A 108 -2.96 -29.83 6.40
CA GLN A 108 -3.25 -31.07 5.67
C GLN A 108 -4.31 -30.85 4.58
N GLU A 109 -5.41 -30.16 4.89
CA GLU A 109 -6.53 -29.92 3.98
C GLU A 109 -6.20 -28.87 2.90
N HIS A 110 -5.31 -27.92 3.19
CA HIS A 110 -4.99 -26.78 2.32
C HIS A 110 -3.50 -26.68 1.94
N SER A 111 -2.80 -27.81 1.86
CA SER A 111 -1.39 -27.88 1.44
C SER A 111 -1.14 -27.07 0.15
N GLY A 112 -0.21 -26.12 0.18
CA GLY A 112 0.10 -25.22 -0.94
C GLY A 112 -0.93 -24.11 -1.20
N GLY A 113 -2.02 -24.06 -0.42
CA GLY A 113 -3.19 -23.20 -0.68
C GLY A 113 -3.52 -22.21 0.42
N TYR A 114 -2.74 -22.12 1.51
CA TYR A 114 -2.92 -21.15 2.58
C TYR A 114 -1.90 -20.01 2.51
N VAL A 115 -2.28 -18.84 3.02
CA VAL A 115 -1.33 -17.72 3.26
C VAL A 115 -0.73 -17.89 4.64
N PHE A 116 0.61 -17.92 4.71
CA PHE A 116 1.33 -18.02 5.97
C PHE A 116 1.80 -16.64 6.42
N VAL A 117 1.32 -16.16 7.56
CA VAL A 117 1.74 -14.90 8.16
C VAL A 117 2.69 -15.20 9.31
N VAL A 118 3.86 -14.59 9.31
CA VAL A 118 4.82 -14.64 10.42
C VAL A 118 4.91 -13.27 11.07
N ASP A 119 4.71 -13.22 12.38
CA ASP A 119 4.93 -12.05 13.24
C ASP A 119 6.07 -12.37 14.21
N GLY A 120 7.11 -11.53 14.23
CA GLY A 120 8.29 -11.75 15.07
C GLY A 120 9.51 -12.34 14.35
N ALA A 121 10.67 -12.19 14.99
CA ALA A 121 11.94 -12.74 14.49
C ALA A 121 12.07 -14.22 14.86
N THR A 122 12.75 -15.00 14.02
CA THR A 122 12.85 -16.45 14.21
C THR A 122 14.25 -16.81 14.70
N ALA A 123 14.34 -17.35 15.92
CA ALA A 123 15.58 -17.93 16.44
C ALA A 123 15.99 -19.13 15.58
N ILE A 124 17.25 -19.20 15.14
CA ILE A 124 17.69 -20.27 14.23
C ILE A 124 17.91 -21.63 14.92
N GLU A 125 17.91 -21.65 16.24
CA GLU A 125 18.08 -22.88 17.01
C GLU A 125 16.76 -23.67 17.04
N ASP A 126 16.75 -24.83 16.37
CA ASP A 126 15.59 -25.74 16.28
C ASP A 126 15.45 -26.61 17.54
N THR A 127 15.44 -25.99 18.72
CA THR A 127 15.28 -26.68 20.02
C THR A 127 14.03 -26.22 20.78
N GLY A 128 13.39 -25.14 20.33
CA GLY A 128 12.27 -24.52 21.03
C GLY A 128 12.68 -23.71 22.27
N ARG A 129 13.97 -23.70 22.63
CA ARG A 129 14.49 -23.03 23.83
C ARG A 129 14.19 -21.53 23.88
N PHE A 130 14.36 -20.85 22.75
CA PHE A 130 14.15 -19.40 22.65
C PHE A 130 12.73 -19.03 22.19
N CYS A 131 12.05 -19.94 21.50
CA CYS A 131 10.70 -19.75 21.01
C CYS A 131 10.05 -21.12 20.79
N SER A 132 9.10 -21.48 21.66
CA SER A 132 8.26 -22.67 21.53
C SER A 132 6.83 -22.25 21.25
N ILE A 133 6.22 -22.81 20.21
CA ILE A 133 4.88 -22.50 19.73
C ILE A 133 3.99 -23.75 19.87
N GLY A 134 3.99 -24.32 21.07
CA GLY A 134 3.21 -25.51 21.42
C GLY A 134 4.09 -26.72 21.72
N GLU A 135 3.45 -27.88 21.82
CA GLU A 135 4.10 -29.17 22.02
C GLU A 135 3.55 -30.22 21.06
N ARG A 136 4.37 -31.23 20.75
CA ARG A 136 3.96 -32.45 20.09
C ARG A 136 4.51 -33.61 20.90
N ASP A 137 3.62 -34.49 21.37
CA ASP A 137 3.97 -35.65 22.20
C ASP A 137 4.79 -35.31 23.46
N GLY A 138 4.58 -34.11 24.02
CA GLY A 138 5.30 -33.60 25.20
C GLY A 138 6.61 -32.88 24.90
N ASP A 139 7.07 -32.87 23.63
CA ASP A 139 8.26 -32.14 23.21
C ASP A 139 7.89 -30.76 22.64
N PRO A 140 8.65 -29.70 22.96
CA PRO A 140 8.38 -28.35 22.46
C PRO A 140 8.56 -28.27 20.94
N VAL A 141 7.60 -27.67 20.24
CA VAL A 141 7.72 -27.39 18.82
C VAL A 141 8.29 -25.99 18.64
N SER A 142 9.49 -25.91 18.06
CA SER A 142 10.19 -24.64 17.92
C SER A 142 9.49 -23.72 16.90
N GLY A 143 9.57 -22.41 17.12
CA GLY A 143 9.16 -21.44 16.10
C GLY A 143 9.95 -21.59 14.79
N TYR A 144 11.19 -22.07 14.85
CA TYR A 144 12.00 -22.39 13.68
C TYR A 144 11.35 -23.47 12.81
N SER A 145 11.02 -24.61 13.41
CA SER A 145 10.41 -25.75 12.71
C SER A 145 9.11 -25.35 12.03
N HIS A 146 8.26 -24.58 12.72
CA HIS A 146 7.03 -24.10 12.12
C HIS A 146 7.27 -23.14 10.94
N VAL A 147 8.16 -22.14 11.08
CA VAL A 147 8.42 -21.21 9.96
C VAL A 147 9.02 -21.95 8.77
N ARG A 148 9.92 -22.90 9.00
CA ARG A 148 10.51 -23.75 7.95
C ARG A 148 9.45 -24.61 7.26
N ASP A 149 8.65 -25.34 8.03
CA ASP A 149 7.77 -26.38 7.50
C ASP A 149 6.49 -25.77 6.88
N LEU A 150 5.91 -24.77 7.54
CA LEU A 150 4.74 -24.06 7.01
C LEU A 150 5.12 -23.17 5.83
N GLY A 151 6.30 -22.54 5.86
CA GLY A 151 6.82 -21.71 4.76
C GLY A 151 7.04 -22.50 3.47
N ARG A 152 7.52 -23.75 3.56
CA ARG A 152 7.71 -24.64 2.38
C ARG A 152 6.40 -24.93 1.64
N ASN A 153 5.28 -24.96 2.36
CA ASN A 153 4.01 -25.46 1.87
C ASN A 153 2.91 -24.38 1.82
N ALA A 154 3.25 -23.11 1.99
CA ALA A 154 2.31 -22.00 1.84
C ALA A 154 2.09 -21.67 0.35
N LEU A 155 0.99 -20.99 0.04
CA LEU A 155 0.83 -20.28 -1.23
C LEU A 155 1.83 -19.11 -1.34
N ALA A 156 1.93 -18.35 -0.26
CA ALA A 156 2.89 -17.26 -0.08
C ALA A 156 3.07 -16.99 1.43
N THR A 157 4.23 -16.45 1.79
CA THR A 157 4.56 -16.08 3.15
C THR A 157 4.60 -14.56 3.30
N VAL A 158 3.89 -14.04 4.30
CA VAL A 158 3.84 -12.61 4.62
C VAL A 158 4.56 -12.39 5.96
N ALA A 159 5.71 -11.72 5.91
CA ALA A 159 6.48 -11.37 7.10
C ALA A 159 6.01 -10.00 7.63
N VAL A 160 5.19 -10.02 8.69
CA VAL A 160 4.58 -8.83 9.27
C VAL A 160 5.42 -8.28 10.42
N GLY A 161 5.79 -7.02 10.31
CA GLY A 161 6.63 -6.33 11.28
C GLY A 161 8.11 -6.47 10.99
N SER A 162 8.89 -5.47 11.39
CA SER A 162 10.34 -5.43 11.10
C SER A 162 11.10 -6.59 11.72
N CYS A 163 10.57 -7.17 12.80
CA CYS A 163 11.11 -8.40 13.40
C CYS A 163 11.02 -9.57 12.41
N ALA A 164 9.86 -9.80 11.80
CA ALA A 164 9.68 -10.87 10.82
C ALA A 164 10.36 -10.55 9.49
N SER A 165 10.25 -9.31 8.99
CA SER A 165 10.83 -8.94 7.70
C SER A 165 12.36 -8.99 7.74
N PHE A 166 12.98 -8.43 8.78
CA PHE A 166 14.42 -8.14 8.79
C PHE A 166 15.16 -8.58 10.07
N GLY A 167 14.47 -9.18 11.04
CA GLY A 167 15.02 -9.56 12.35
C GLY A 167 14.74 -8.51 13.44
N GLY A 168 14.75 -7.22 13.09
CA GLY A 168 14.30 -6.13 13.97
C GLY A 168 15.02 -6.05 15.33
N ILE A 169 14.29 -5.65 16.37
CA ILE A 169 14.84 -5.49 17.73
C ILE A 169 15.47 -6.79 18.26
N PRO A 170 14.83 -7.97 18.15
CA PRO A 170 15.43 -9.22 18.63
C PRO A 170 16.78 -9.55 17.98
N ALA A 171 16.96 -9.22 16.70
CA ALA A 171 18.18 -9.49 15.94
C ALA A 171 19.26 -8.40 16.08
N ALA A 172 18.95 -7.30 16.76
CA ALA A 172 19.92 -6.25 17.04
C ALA A 172 21.05 -6.75 17.95
N ALA A 173 22.24 -6.15 17.86
CA ALA A 173 23.37 -6.52 18.70
C ALA A 173 23.00 -6.46 20.20
N PRO A 174 23.36 -7.49 21.01
CA PRO A 174 24.25 -8.60 20.68
C PRO A 174 23.57 -9.86 20.10
N ASN A 175 22.27 -9.85 19.80
CA ASN A 175 21.48 -10.99 19.28
C ASN A 175 21.75 -12.33 19.99
N PRO A 176 21.48 -12.44 21.30
CA PRO A 176 21.84 -13.62 22.08
C PRO A 176 21.06 -14.89 21.70
N THR A 177 19.95 -14.73 20.98
CA THR A 177 19.11 -15.85 20.50
C THR A 177 19.42 -16.24 19.06
N ASN A 178 20.36 -15.53 18.42
CA ASN A 178 20.74 -15.71 17.02
C ASN A 178 19.53 -15.74 16.08
N CYS A 179 18.59 -14.82 16.28
CA CYS A 179 17.38 -14.73 15.49
C CYS A 179 17.57 -13.90 14.22
N ILE A 180 16.76 -14.20 13.20
CA ILE A 180 16.81 -13.61 11.87
C ILE A 180 15.39 -13.35 11.34
N GLY A 181 15.29 -12.55 10.28
CA GLY A 181 14.05 -12.40 9.52
C GLY A 181 13.70 -13.65 8.71
N VAL A 182 12.45 -13.75 8.27
CA VAL A 182 11.89 -14.91 7.55
C VAL A 182 12.61 -15.14 6.23
N GLU A 183 12.91 -14.08 5.49
CA GLU A 183 13.62 -14.18 4.20
C GLU A 183 15.03 -14.76 4.37
N ALA A 184 15.76 -14.31 5.38
CA ALA A 184 17.07 -14.87 5.70
C ALA A 184 16.98 -16.36 6.07
N LEU A 185 15.92 -16.76 6.79
CA LEU A 185 15.67 -18.16 7.12
C LEU A 185 15.34 -18.97 5.86
N PHE A 186 14.51 -18.46 4.97
CA PHE A 186 14.15 -19.15 3.72
C PHE A 186 15.38 -19.36 2.82
N HIS A 187 16.26 -18.36 2.71
CA HIS A 187 17.53 -18.51 2.00
C HIS A 187 18.42 -19.59 2.63
N ARG A 188 18.53 -19.61 3.97
CA ARG A 188 19.30 -20.62 4.70
C ARG A 188 18.76 -22.04 4.49
N GLU A 189 17.44 -22.19 4.43
CA GLU A 189 16.74 -23.48 4.33
C GLU A 189 16.42 -23.90 2.89
N HIS A 190 16.83 -23.11 1.90
CA HIS A 190 16.53 -23.29 0.48
C HIS A 190 15.02 -23.38 0.18
N ILE A 191 14.23 -22.54 0.87
CA ILE A 191 12.79 -22.42 0.69
C ILE A 191 12.53 -21.39 -0.42
N LEU A 192 11.83 -21.81 -1.48
CA LEU A 192 11.53 -20.98 -2.65
C LEU A 192 10.17 -20.26 -2.57
N ASN A 193 9.48 -20.39 -1.44
CA ASN A 193 8.16 -19.80 -1.28
C ASN A 193 8.22 -18.25 -1.38
N PRO A 194 7.31 -17.61 -2.13
CA PRO A 194 7.30 -16.16 -2.27
C PRO A 194 7.13 -15.44 -0.93
N ILE A 195 7.93 -14.40 -0.71
CA ILE A 195 7.90 -13.61 0.53
C ILE A 195 7.40 -12.20 0.24
N ILE A 196 6.49 -11.73 1.09
CA ILE A 196 6.04 -10.33 1.12
C ILE A 196 6.40 -9.75 2.49
N ASN A 197 7.29 -8.76 2.51
CA ASN A 197 7.69 -8.07 3.72
C ASN A 197 6.77 -6.87 3.97
N ILE A 198 6.11 -6.85 5.13
CA ILE A 198 5.29 -5.71 5.58
C ILE A 198 5.92 -5.16 6.87
N PRO A 199 7.03 -4.41 6.78
CA PRO A 199 7.76 -3.96 7.95
C PRO A 199 7.07 -2.79 8.66
N GLY A 200 7.66 -2.39 9.77
CA GLY A 200 7.14 -1.42 10.73
C GLY A 200 7.19 -2.01 12.13
N CYS A 201 7.37 -1.15 13.14
CA CYS A 201 7.40 -1.57 14.54
C CYS A 201 6.42 -0.72 15.36
N PRO A 202 5.09 -0.95 15.22
CA PRO A 202 4.45 -1.95 14.34
C PRO A 202 4.22 -1.43 12.90
N PRO A 203 3.79 -2.29 11.94
CA PRO A 203 3.26 -1.87 10.64
C PRO A 203 1.89 -1.21 10.79
N HIS A 204 1.52 -0.30 9.89
CA HIS A 204 0.17 0.28 9.86
C HIS A 204 -0.87 -0.78 9.47
N PRO A 205 -2.09 -0.82 10.07
CA PRO A 205 -3.12 -1.80 9.73
C PRO A 205 -3.44 -1.85 8.24
N ASP A 206 -3.55 -0.69 7.58
CA ASP A 206 -3.81 -0.60 6.14
C ASP A 206 -2.73 -1.27 5.29
N TRP A 207 -1.47 -1.26 5.73
CA TRP A 207 -0.40 -1.95 5.01
C TRP A 207 -0.60 -3.46 5.08
N ILE A 208 -0.99 -3.99 6.25
CA ILE A 208 -1.26 -5.42 6.46
C ILE A 208 -2.47 -5.85 5.62
N ILE A 209 -3.61 -5.20 5.84
CA ILE A 209 -4.89 -5.53 5.18
C ILE A 209 -4.78 -5.31 3.68
N GLY A 210 -4.24 -4.17 3.25
CA GLY A 210 -4.13 -3.83 1.83
C GLY A 210 -3.26 -4.81 1.06
N SER A 211 -2.15 -5.26 1.65
CA SER A 211 -1.26 -6.23 1.01
C SER A 211 -1.88 -7.62 0.93
N ILE A 212 -2.47 -8.12 2.02
CA ILE A 212 -3.15 -9.42 2.05
C ILE A 212 -4.35 -9.40 1.10
N ALA A 213 -5.17 -8.35 1.12
CA ALA A 213 -6.28 -8.21 0.20
C ALA A 213 -5.79 -8.20 -1.26
N THR A 214 -4.75 -7.43 -1.59
CA THR A 214 -4.19 -7.41 -2.95
C THR A 214 -3.71 -8.80 -3.39
N LEU A 215 -3.01 -9.52 -2.51
CA LEU A 215 -2.57 -10.89 -2.75
C LEU A 215 -3.74 -11.85 -3.04
N LEU A 216 -4.81 -11.78 -2.25
CA LEU A 216 -5.95 -12.70 -2.37
C LEU A 216 -6.85 -12.38 -3.57
N LEU A 217 -6.86 -11.11 -4.00
CA LEU A 217 -7.69 -10.64 -5.11
C LEU A 217 -7.03 -10.82 -6.47
N GLY A 218 -5.74 -10.51 -6.57
CA GLY A 218 -5.01 -10.51 -7.84
C GLY A 218 -3.81 -11.43 -7.87
N GLY A 219 -3.63 -12.28 -6.85
CA GLY A 219 -2.47 -13.14 -6.73
C GLY A 219 -1.17 -12.37 -6.46
N LEU A 220 -0.05 -13.08 -6.56
CA LEU A 220 1.28 -12.50 -6.33
C LEU A 220 1.64 -11.43 -7.37
N GLU A 221 1.19 -11.58 -8.61
CA GLU A 221 1.51 -10.65 -9.71
C GLU A 221 0.89 -9.26 -9.52
N ALA A 222 -0.20 -9.16 -8.75
CA ALA A 222 -0.80 -7.88 -8.40
C ALA A 222 0.04 -7.07 -7.39
N LEU A 223 0.92 -7.73 -6.63
CA LEU A 223 1.81 -7.08 -5.69
C LEU A 223 3.10 -6.63 -6.40
N LYS A 224 3.21 -5.32 -6.64
CA LYS A 224 4.49 -4.70 -7.01
C LYS A 224 5.34 -4.54 -5.76
N LEU A 225 6.44 -5.28 -5.68
CA LEU A 225 7.36 -5.25 -4.54
C LEU A 225 8.62 -4.42 -4.88
N ASP A 226 9.20 -3.79 -3.86
CA ASP A 226 10.50 -3.12 -3.96
C ASP A 226 11.68 -4.09 -3.74
N GLU A 227 12.91 -3.57 -3.71
CA GLU A 227 14.14 -4.35 -3.50
C GLU A 227 14.22 -5.11 -2.17
N HIS A 228 13.35 -4.80 -1.21
CA HIS A 228 13.24 -5.47 0.08
C HIS A 228 11.96 -6.30 0.20
N HIS A 229 11.35 -6.65 -0.94
CA HIS A 229 10.09 -7.39 -1.03
C HIS A 229 8.92 -6.68 -0.33
N ARG A 230 8.96 -5.34 -0.24
CA ARG A 230 7.89 -4.54 0.39
C ARG A 230 6.90 -4.05 -0.67
N PRO A 231 5.59 -4.05 -0.40
CA PRO A 231 4.60 -3.50 -1.34
C PRO A 231 4.86 -2.02 -1.67
N ALA A 232 5.21 -1.74 -2.92
CA ALA A 232 5.59 -0.40 -3.38
C ALA A 232 4.46 0.64 -3.20
N ALA A 233 3.20 0.19 -3.12
CA ALA A 233 2.06 1.04 -2.82
C ALA A 233 2.21 1.80 -1.49
N PHE A 234 2.92 1.22 -0.51
CA PHE A 234 3.10 1.81 0.83
C PHE A 234 4.55 2.26 1.10
N PHE A 235 5.53 1.61 0.45
CA PHE A 235 6.96 1.75 0.77
C PHE A 235 7.80 2.31 -0.39
N SER A 236 7.20 3.02 -1.36
CA SER A 236 7.95 3.58 -2.52
C SER A 236 8.58 4.95 -2.28
N GLN A 237 8.07 5.73 -1.32
CA GLN A 237 8.47 7.13 -1.13
C GLN A 237 9.12 7.35 0.23
N LEU A 238 10.14 8.22 0.28
CA LEU A 238 10.74 8.63 1.54
C LEU A 238 9.75 9.46 2.37
N ILE A 239 9.75 9.21 3.68
CA ILE A 239 9.01 10.04 4.65
C ILE A 239 9.41 11.52 4.50
N HIS A 240 10.70 11.79 4.27
CA HIS A 240 11.22 13.14 4.14
C HIS A 240 10.63 13.93 2.96
N ASP A 241 10.33 13.28 1.85
CA ASP A 241 9.82 13.94 0.64
C ASP A 241 8.38 14.44 0.81
N ASN A 242 7.62 13.79 1.67
CA ASN A 242 6.24 14.16 1.98
C ASN A 242 6.10 14.82 3.37
N CYS A 243 7.22 15.18 4.01
CA CYS A 243 7.21 15.71 5.37
C CYS A 243 6.72 17.17 5.39
N PRO A 244 5.78 17.56 6.28
CA PRO A 244 5.39 18.95 6.47
C PRO A 244 6.55 19.87 6.87
N TYR A 245 7.59 19.32 7.52
CA TYR A 245 8.81 20.05 7.86
C TYR A 245 9.86 20.08 6.73
N ARG A 246 9.55 19.61 5.52
CA ARG A 246 10.47 19.65 4.37
C ARG A 246 10.94 21.07 4.07
N GLY A 247 10.02 22.04 4.05
CA GLY A 247 10.40 23.45 3.85
C GLY A 247 11.30 24.01 4.95
N HIS A 248 11.13 23.56 6.20
CA HIS A 248 12.02 23.94 7.31
C HIS A 248 13.43 23.34 7.13
N PHE A 249 13.51 22.08 6.73
CA PHE A 249 14.78 21.45 6.39
C PHE A 249 15.51 22.23 5.30
N GLU A 250 14.79 22.65 4.26
CA GLU A 250 15.36 23.40 3.13
C GLU A 250 15.80 24.83 3.46
N ARG A 251 15.27 25.41 4.53
CA ARG A 251 15.72 26.73 5.02
C ARG A 251 16.77 26.62 6.13
N GLY A 252 17.19 25.41 6.50
CA GLY A 252 18.11 25.20 7.62
C GLY A 252 17.49 25.47 9.00
N GLU A 253 16.15 25.48 9.08
CA GLU A 253 15.39 25.72 10.31
C GLU A 253 15.21 24.41 11.09
N PHE A 254 16.20 24.10 11.91
CA PHE A 254 16.25 22.86 12.68
C PHE A 254 15.87 23.10 14.14
N ALA A 255 14.98 22.26 14.67
CA ALA A 255 14.74 22.20 16.11
C ALA A 255 16.03 21.79 16.84
N GLN A 256 16.36 22.48 17.93
CA GLN A 256 17.53 22.16 18.77
C GLN A 256 17.13 21.31 19.98
N ARG A 257 15.87 21.37 20.40
CA ARG A 257 15.30 20.61 21.53
C ARG A 257 13.94 20.04 21.17
N PHE A 258 13.55 18.96 21.86
CA PHE A 258 12.21 18.41 21.73
C PHE A 258 11.15 19.44 22.12
N GLY A 259 10.06 19.50 21.36
CA GLY A 259 8.98 20.47 21.54
C GLY A 259 9.18 21.80 20.80
N GLU A 260 10.37 22.06 20.25
CA GLU A 260 10.58 23.23 19.37
C GLU A 260 10.01 22.97 17.97
N HIS A 261 9.50 24.03 17.34
CA HIS A 261 9.04 23.98 15.96
C HIS A 261 10.23 23.94 14.99
N GLY A 262 10.17 23.08 13.98
CA GLY A 262 11.18 22.99 12.93
C GLY A 262 11.54 21.56 12.56
N CYS A 263 12.51 21.40 11.66
CA CYS A 263 12.93 20.08 11.22
C CYS A 263 13.70 19.33 12.32
N LEU A 264 13.34 18.07 12.54
CA LEU A 264 13.87 17.20 13.60
C LEU A 264 15.15 16.43 13.20
N VAL A 265 15.78 16.73 12.06
CA VAL A 265 16.95 15.96 11.57
C VAL A 265 18.12 16.01 12.55
N LYS A 266 18.37 17.17 13.17
CA LYS A 266 19.41 17.33 14.21
C LYS A 266 19.09 16.61 15.52
N LEU A 267 17.84 16.20 15.71
CA LEU A 267 17.38 15.39 16.83
C LEU A 267 17.34 13.89 16.50
N GLY A 268 17.87 13.48 15.34
CA GLY A 268 17.98 12.07 14.97
C GLY A 268 16.94 11.55 13.98
N CYS A 269 16.18 12.42 13.31
CA CYS A 269 15.11 11.97 12.42
C CYS A 269 15.66 11.14 11.24
N LYS A 270 15.23 9.88 11.16
CA LYS A 270 15.55 8.91 10.10
C LYS A 270 14.62 8.99 8.89
N GLY A 271 13.67 9.94 8.88
CA GLY A 271 12.76 10.15 7.74
C GLY A 271 13.45 10.26 6.37
N PRO A 272 14.67 10.83 6.26
CA PRO A 272 15.45 10.84 5.01
C PRO A 272 15.90 9.47 4.50
N LEU A 273 15.93 8.45 5.35
CA LEU A 273 16.35 7.10 5.00
C LEU A 273 15.18 6.12 4.98
N THR A 274 13.98 6.57 5.36
CA THR A 274 12.84 5.68 5.62
C THR A 274 11.81 5.82 4.52
N LYS A 275 11.51 4.73 3.82
CA LYS A 275 10.40 4.66 2.89
C LYS A 275 9.14 4.18 3.61
N ALA A 276 8.14 5.04 3.70
CA ALA A 276 6.79 4.74 4.19
C ALA A 276 5.88 5.95 3.95
N ASP A 277 4.58 5.70 3.78
CA ASP A 277 3.58 6.74 3.55
C ASP A 277 2.97 7.35 4.83
N CYS A 278 3.62 7.15 5.99
CA CYS A 278 3.25 7.73 7.29
C CYS A 278 2.84 9.22 7.26
N PRO A 279 3.55 10.14 6.57
CA PRO A 279 3.13 11.55 6.53
C PRO A 279 1.79 11.78 5.82
N ILE A 280 1.39 10.86 4.93
CA ILE A 280 0.18 10.95 4.11
C ILE A 280 -1.01 10.34 4.87
N ARG A 281 -0.91 9.07 5.27
CA ARG A 281 -2.02 8.36 5.94
C ARG A 281 -2.11 8.60 7.45
N ARG A 282 -0.97 8.97 8.06
CA ARG A 282 -0.80 9.12 9.52
C ARG A 282 -1.11 7.81 10.27
N TRP A 283 -1.46 7.89 11.54
CA TRP A 283 -1.70 6.76 12.42
C TRP A 283 -3.01 6.93 13.20
N ASN A 284 -3.60 5.80 13.60
CA ASN A 284 -4.79 5.71 14.46
C ASN A 284 -5.97 6.55 13.93
N GLY A 285 -6.41 6.27 12.70
CA GLY A 285 -7.53 6.99 12.08
C GLY A 285 -7.17 8.41 11.62
N GLY A 286 -5.91 8.65 11.25
CA GLY A 286 -5.46 9.93 10.74
C GLY A 286 -5.13 10.98 11.81
N VAL A 287 -5.25 10.63 13.09
CA VAL A 287 -5.19 11.58 14.22
C VAL A 287 -3.79 12.19 14.37
N ASN A 288 -2.74 11.37 14.32
CA ASN A 288 -1.37 11.84 14.51
C ASN A 288 -0.35 10.93 13.82
N TRP A 289 0.92 11.30 13.81
CA TRP A 289 2.04 10.43 13.44
C TRP A 289 3.32 10.92 14.12
N CYS A 290 4.39 10.12 14.08
CA CYS A 290 5.59 10.30 14.91
C CYS A 290 6.16 11.74 14.85
N VAL A 291 6.39 12.25 13.64
CA VAL A 291 7.05 13.56 13.43
C VAL A 291 6.13 14.72 13.79
N GLN A 292 4.82 14.61 13.52
CA GLN A 292 3.86 15.64 13.94
C GLN A 292 3.71 15.70 15.46
N ALA A 293 3.89 14.58 16.16
CA ALA A 293 3.97 14.56 17.63
C ALA A 293 5.26 15.18 18.20
N GLY A 294 6.14 15.74 17.35
CA GLY A 294 7.40 16.34 17.76
C GLY A 294 8.51 15.32 18.04
N HIS A 295 8.30 14.04 17.70
CA HIS A 295 9.30 12.99 17.85
C HIS A 295 9.95 12.63 16.50
N PRO A 296 11.28 12.56 16.41
CA PRO A 296 11.98 12.14 15.20
C PRO A 296 11.46 10.79 14.67
N CYS A 297 11.34 10.63 13.36
CA CYS A 297 11.12 9.31 12.78
C CYS A 297 12.30 8.40 13.14
N ILE A 298 12.02 7.19 13.60
CA ILE A 298 13.05 6.21 14.01
C ILE A 298 13.44 5.23 12.91
N GLY A 299 12.77 5.33 11.76
CA GLY A 299 12.98 4.48 10.60
C GLY A 299 12.56 3.03 10.80
N CYS A 300 11.46 2.81 11.52
CA CYS A 300 11.02 1.46 11.89
C CYS A 300 10.71 0.54 10.70
N CYS A 301 10.54 1.06 9.48
CA CYS A 301 10.22 0.27 8.28
C CYS A 301 11.45 -0.17 7.47
N GLU A 302 12.67 0.20 7.90
CA GLU A 302 13.89 -0.10 7.17
C GLU A 302 14.60 -1.36 7.69
N PRO A 303 15.34 -2.09 6.83
CA PRO A 303 16.16 -3.23 7.25
C PRO A 303 17.20 -2.89 8.31
N GLY A 304 17.68 -1.64 8.30
CA GLY A 304 18.62 -1.14 9.30
C GLY A 304 18.00 -0.87 10.67
N PHE A 305 16.71 -1.11 10.89
CA PHE A 305 16.05 -0.86 12.18
C PHE A 305 16.15 -2.06 13.15
N PRO A 306 16.51 -1.83 14.43
CA PRO A 306 17.01 -0.57 14.98
C PRO A 306 18.42 -0.25 14.48
N PHE A 307 18.67 1.03 14.19
CA PHE A 307 19.99 1.49 13.72
C PHE A 307 21.02 1.37 14.85
N GLU A 308 22.28 1.10 14.49
CA GLU A 308 23.38 1.11 15.43
C GLU A 308 23.54 2.49 16.10
N GLY A 309 23.91 2.45 17.39
CA GLY A 309 24.09 3.66 18.19
C GLY A 309 22.79 4.17 18.82
N SER A 310 22.74 5.47 19.11
CA SER A 310 21.58 6.08 19.75
C SER A 310 20.45 6.30 18.74
N LEU A 311 19.21 6.06 19.16
CA LEU A 311 18.00 6.41 18.41
C LEU A 311 18.04 7.87 17.89
N PHE A 312 18.55 8.76 18.73
CA PHE A 312 18.61 10.21 18.49
C PHE A 312 19.87 10.65 17.75
N GLN A 313 20.74 9.72 17.36
CA GLN A 313 21.92 10.04 16.57
C GLN A 313 21.48 10.58 15.21
N PRO A 314 21.90 11.80 14.82
CA PRO A 314 21.60 12.34 13.50
C PRO A 314 22.15 11.44 12.40
N VAL A 315 21.36 11.24 11.35
CA VAL A 315 21.85 10.60 10.14
C VAL A 315 22.82 11.54 9.45
N GLN A 316 23.96 11.00 9.01
CA GLN A 316 24.93 11.78 8.28
C GLN A 316 24.28 12.24 6.96
N PRO A 317 24.37 13.51 6.59
CA PRO A 317 23.60 14.05 5.47
C PRO A 317 24.05 13.61 4.07
N VAL A 318 24.91 12.59 3.95
CA VAL A 318 25.57 12.20 2.68
C VAL A 318 24.54 11.80 1.60
N GLN A 319 23.30 11.51 1.97
CA GLN A 319 22.19 11.20 1.05
C GLN A 319 21.08 12.27 1.02
N LEU A 320 21.21 13.35 1.79
CA LEU A 320 20.30 14.47 1.76
C LEU A 320 20.85 15.49 0.75
N THR A 321 20.19 15.64 -0.39
CA THR A 321 20.44 16.79 -1.27
C THR A 321 20.12 18.05 -0.49
N PHE A 322 21.16 18.70 0.04
CA PHE A 322 21.02 19.97 0.70
C PHE A 322 20.65 21.06 -0.30
N PRO A 323 19.90 22.09 0.13
CA PRO A 323 19.59 23.26 -0.68
C PRO A 323 20.89 23.89 -1.20
N GLY A 324 21.10 23.76 -2.51
CA GLY A 324 22.34 24.14 -3.20
C GLY A 324 22.79 23.11 -4.26
N THR A 325 22.33 21.86 -4.17
CA THR A 325 22.69 20.78 -5.11
C THR A 325 21.50 20.18 -5.87
N TYR A 326 20.33 20.83 -5.84
CA TYR A 326 19.36 20.61 -6.91
C TYR A 326 20.12 20.83 -8.23
N PRO A 327 20.18 19.85 -9.16
CA PRO A 327 20.75 20.13 -10.46
C PRO A 327 20.01 21.36 -10.96
N ALA A 328 20.77 22.41 -11.30
CA ALA A 328 20.18 23.58 -11.91
C ALA A 328 19.26 23.07 -13.00
N THR A 329 17.96 23.35 -12.92
CA THR A 329 17.07 23.12 -14.05
C THR A 329 17.73 23.88 -15.17
N GLY A 330 18.33 23.14 -16.11
CA GLY A 330 19.40 23.63 -16.95
C GLY A 330 19.04 24.97 -17.57
N LYS A 331 19.54 26.06 -16.99
CA LYS A 331 19.51 27.39 -17.59
C LYS A 331 20.71 27.49 -18.52
N ASP A 332 20.86 26.50 -19.40
CA ASP A 332 21.83 26.48 -20.49
C ASP A 332 21.26 25.65 -21.63
N SER A 333 20.18 26.16 -22.22
CA SER A 333 19.92 25.96 -23.64
C SER A 333 19.27 27.20 -24.23
N HIS A 334 19.93 28.35 -24.08
CA HIS A 334 19.95 29.30 -25.19
C HIS A 334 20.85 28.72 -26.30
N ARG A 335 20.42 27.59 -26.87
CA ARG A 335 20.78 27.28 -28.24
C ARG A 335 20.01 28.30 -29.04
N GLN A 336 20.75 29.21 -29.67
CA GLN A 336 20.23 30.18 -30.62
C GLN A 336 19.38 29.38 -31.63
N ALA A 337 18.07 29.39 -31.40
CA ALA A 337 17.13 28.73 -32.27
C ALA A 337 17.09 29.60 -33.52
N ASP A 338 17.82 29.17 -34.54
CA ASP A 338 17.74 29.77 -35.86
C ASP A 338 16.25 29.91 -36.22
N ALA A 339 15.87 31.11 -36.65
CA ALA A 339 14.48 31.53 -36.93
C ALA A 339 13.71 30.57 -37.87
N ASN A 340 14.41 29.66 -38.53
CA ASN A 340 13.86 28.63 -39.41
C ASN A 340 13.22 27.43 -38.68
N THR A 341 13.44 27.25 -37.38
CA THR A 341 12.86 26.11 -36.62
C THR A 341 11.40 26.38 -36.21
N TYR A 342 11.03 27.64 -35.95
CA TYR A 342 9.65 28.03 -35.65
C TYR A 342 8.73 27.96 -36.88
N ALA A 343 9.27 28.07 -38.09
CA ALA A 343 8.51 27.89 -39.33
C ALA A 343 8.12 26.42 -39.57
N ALA A 344 8.94 25.45 -39.13
CA ALA A 344 8.69 24.02 -39.35
C ALA A 344 7.62 23.45 -38.39
N VAL A 345 7.58 23.90 -37.14
CA VAL A 345 6.59 23.42 -36.15
C VAL A 345 5.21 24.08 -36.35
N GLY A 346 5.17 25.31 -36.87
CA GLY A 346 3.92 25.99 -37.24
C GLY A 346 3.19 25.38 -38.44
N MET A 347 3.87 24.61 -39.29
CA MET A 347 3.29 24.01 -40.50
C MET A 347 2.70 22.61 -40.26
N ILE A 348 3.07 21.91 -39.19
CA ILE A 348 2.52 20.58 -38.85
C ILE A 348 1.18 20.72 -38.09
N GLY A 349 1.01 21.79 -37.30
CA GLY A 349 -0.24 22.07 -36.57
C GLY A 349 -1.41 22.52 -37.45
N VAL A 350 -1.15 23.16 -38.59
CA VAL A 350 -2.20 23.66 -39.50
C VAL A 350 -2.71 22.56 -40.45
N ALA A 351 -1.87 21.59 -40.83
CA ALA A 351 -2.28 20.46 -41.67
C ALA A 351 -3.22 19.47 -40.94
N ALA A 352 -3.03 19.26 -39.63
CA ALA A 352 -3.88 18.38 -38.84
C ALA A 352 -5.27 18.99 -38.54
N PHE A 353 -5.38 20.32 -38.47
CA PHE A 353 -6.66 21.00 -38.25
C PHE A 353 -7.50 21.13 -39.54
N LEU A 354 -6.87 21.20 -40.71
CA LEU A 354 -7.58 21.23 -41.99
C LEU A 354 -8.01 19.84 -42.50
N GLY A 355 -7.31 18.76 -42.10
CA GLY A 355 -7.69 17.38 -42.43
C GLY A 355 -8.93 16.85 -41.70
N GLY A 356 -9.21 17.34 -40.48
CA GLY A 356 -10.36 16.90 -39.66
C GLY A 356 -11.70 17.55 -40.04
N VAL A 357 -11.68 18.74 -40.64
CA VAL A 357 -12.90 19.48 -41.02
C VAL A 357 -13.44 19.02 -42.40
N GLY A 358 -12.57 18.46 -43.26
CA GLY A 358 -12.94 17.97 -44.59
C GLY A 358 -13.74 16.66 -44.62
N VAL A 359 -13.67 15.85 -43.56
CA VAL A 359 -14.41 14.57 -43.47
C VAL A 359 -15.82 14.77 -42.91
N ALA A 360 -16.05 15.78 -42.07
CA ALA A 360 -17.35 16.06 -41.46
C ALA A 360 -18.32 16.86 -42.37
N THR A 361 -17.81 17.53 -43.41
CA THR A 361 -18.60 18.37 -44.32
C THR A 361 -19.09 17.63 -45.58
N ALA A 362 -18.49 16.48 -45.92
CA ALA A 362 -18.95 15.63 -47.04
C ALA A 362 -20.17 14.76 -46.67
N ALA A 363 -20.37 14.44 -45.38
CA ALA A 363 -21.46 13.59 -44.92
C ALA A 363 -22.81 14.33 -44.72
N ARG A 364 -22.82 15.67 -44.75
CA ARG A 364 -24.03 16.48 -44.51
C ARG A 364 -24.73 17.01 -45.77
N LYS A 365 -24.25 16.66 -46.97
CA LYS A 365 -24.77 17.16 -48.25
C LYS A 365 -25.72 16.21 -49.00
N LEU A 366 -26.20 15.15 -48.36
CA LEU A 366 -27.07 14.15 -49.01
C LEU A 366 -28.54 14.15 -48.56
N GLN A 367 -29.00 15.09 -47.74
CA GLN A 367 -30.43 15.20 -47.41
C GLN A 367 -30.85 16.67 -47.24
N THR A 368 -31.14 17.34 -48.36
CA THR A 368 -32.10 18.44 -48.45
C THR A 368 -33.35 17.85 -49.12
N GLU A 369 -34.55 18.02 -48.57
CA GLU A 369 -35.39 19.19 -48.84
C GLU A 369 -36.49 19.44 -47.75
N PRO A 370 -37.13 20.62 -47.76
CA PRO A 370 -37.57 21.34 -46.56
C PRO A 370 -39.10 21.40 -46.37
N ALA A 371 -39.54 21.91 -45.20
CA ALA A 371 -40.85 22.56 -45.06
C ALA A 371 -40.74 23.73 -44.06
N GLU A 372 -41.27 24.87 -44.49
CA GLU A 372 -41.30 26.21 -43.87
C GLU A 372 -42.35 26.37 -42.75
N PHE A 373 -42.39 27.62 -42.23
CA PHE A 373 -43.38 28.29 -41.37
C PHE A 373 -43.31 28.01 -39.86
N ASP A 374 -43.53 28.95 -38.95
CA ASP A 374 -43.38 30.42 -38.82
C ASP A 374 -43.65 30.67 -37.30
N GLU A 375 -42.97 31.64 -36.66
CA GLU A 375 -43.59 32.83 -36.02
C GLU A 375 -44.56 32.46 -34.86
N GLU A 376 -44.46 32.88 -33.59
CA GLU A 376 -43.96 34.08 -32.92
C GLU A 376 -43.97 33.73 -31.41
N LEU A 377 -43.10 34.32 -30.59
CA LEU A 377 -43.05 34.09 -29.14
C LEU A 377 -43.14 35.44 -28.41
N GLU A 378 -44.33 35.74 -27.87
CA GLU A 378 -44.57 36.91 -27.03
C GLU A 378 -44.03 36.72 -25.60
N ALA A 379 -43.31 37.77 -25.17
CA ALA A 379 -43.34 38.42 -23.86
C ALA A 379 -43.10 37.64 -22.54
N SER A 380 -41.94 37.96 -21.96
CA SER A 380 -41.58 38.15 -20.54
C SER A 380 -42.70 38.79 -19.66
N PRO A 381 -42.66 38.85 -18.29
CA PRO A 381 -41.46 38.83 -17.44
C PRO A 381 -41.51 38.27 -15.99
N ALA A 382 -40.29 38.15 -15.48
CA ALA A 382 -39.74 38.31 -14.12
C ALA A 382 -40.65 38.52 -12.88
N THR A 383 -40.25 37.87 -11.78
CA THR A 383 -39.95 38.49 -10.46
C THR A 383 -39.33 37.43 -9.51
N LYS A 384 -38.07 37.61 -9.07
CA LYS A 384 -37.59 38.25 -7.82
C LYS A 384 -37.54 37.34 -6.58
N GLU A 385 -36.29 36.98 -6.25
CA GLU A 385 -35.62 36.89 -4.93
C GLU A 385 -36.45 36.94 -3.64
N ALA A 386 -36.11 36.03 -2.71
CA ALA A 386 -35.76 36.39 -1.34
C ALA A 386 -34.92 35.30 -0.66
N ARG A 387 -33.79 35.73 -0.07
CA ARG A 387 -32.95 34.99 0.90
C ARG A 387 -33.71 34.81 2.21
N HIS A 388 -33.43 33.73 2.93
CA HIS A 388 -33.25 33.83 4.40
C HIS A 388 -32.37 32.72 4.96
N GLU A 389 -31.82 33.02 6.13
CA GLU A 389 -30.65 32.45 6.77
C GLU A 389 -30.97 31.26 7.68
N ARG A 390 -29.89 30.55 8.05
CA ARG A 390 -29.81 29.44 9.02
C ARG A 390 -30.37 29.77 10.40
N PRO A 391 -30.64 28.71 11.19
CA PRO A 391 -29.87 28.57 12.43
C PRO A 391 -29.33 27.14 12.69
N GLN A 392 -28.24 27.09 13.45
CA GLN A 392 -27.62 25.93 14.13
C GLN A 392 -28.55 25.32 15.21
N PRO A 393 -28.27 24.13 15.81
CA PRO A 393 -26.98 23.62 16.33
C PRO A 393 -26.07 22.92 15.32
#